data_AF-A0A176K1A4-F1
#
_entry.id   AF-A0A176K1A4-F1
#
_cell.length_a   1.000
_cell.length_b   1.000
_cell.length_c   1.000
_cell.angle_alpha   90.00
_cell.angle_beta   90.00
_cell.angle_gamma   90.00
#
_symmetry.space_group_name_H-M   'P 1'
#
loop_
_entity.id
_entity.type
_entity.pdbx_description
1 polymer ?
#
loop_
_entity_poly.entity_id
_entity_poly.type
_entity_poly.pdbx_seq_one_letter_code
_entity_poly.pdbx_strand_id
1 'polypeptide(L)' 'MKTLSSIFFSAAIVFFFVSLVFFEIGTRKLRKAGNPKLYDKRGIRFLLLSIILAGVSLVLAFI' A
#
# COMPACT_ATOMS: atom_id res chain seq x y z
N MET A 1 -16.25 -17.07 2.70
CA MET A 1 -16.33 -16.27 1.44
C MET A 1 -15.01 -16.27 0.67
N LYS A 2 -14.50 -17.45 0.30
CA LYS A 2 -13.09 -17.65 -0.07
C LYS A 2 -12.67 -16.93 -1.37
N THR A 3 -13.47 -17.04 -2.43
CA THR A 3 -13.15 -16.38 -3.72
C THR A 3 -13.13 -14.86 -3.60
N LEU A 4 -14.08 -14.30 -2.84
CA LEU A 4 -14.14 -12.85 -2.60
C LEU A 4 -12.93 -12.38 -1.78
N SER A 5 -12.57 -13.11 -0.73
CA SER A 5 -11.36 -12.86 0.05
C SER A 5 -10.08 -12.89 -0.80
N SER A 6 -9.95 -13.86 -1.73
CA SER A 6 -8.79 -13.96 -2.64
C SER A 6 -8.69 -12.77 -3.60
N ILE A 7 -9.82 -12.23 -4.07
CA ILE A 7 -9.86 -11.02 -4.92
C ILE A 7 -9.36 -9.81 -4.12
N PHE A 8 -9.89 -9.62 -2.91
CA PHE A 8 -9.44 -8.53 -2.02
C PHE A 8 -7.95 -8.65 -1.66
N PHE A 9 -7.47 -9.87 -1.43
CA PHE A 9 -6.06 -10.12 -1.13
C PHE A 9 -5.17 -9.76 -2.33
N SER A 10 -5.55 -10.18 -3.53
CA SER A 10 -4.82 -9.86 -4.76
C SER A 10 -4.79 -8.35 -5.01
N ALA A 11 -5.91 -7.66 -4.81
CA ALA A 11 -5.97 -6.21 -4.89
C ALA A 11 -5.04 -5.53 -3.87
N ALA A 12 -5.02 -6.01 -2.62
CA ALA A 12 -4.13 -5.51 -1.58
C ALA A 12 -2.65 -5.60 -1.98
N ILE A 13 -2.23 -6.73 -2.57
CA ILE A 13 -0.86 -6.92 -3.07
C ILE A 13 -0.53 -5.89 -4.15
N VAL A 14 -1.42 -5.67 -5.12
CA VAL A 14 -1.19 -4.67 -6.18
C VAL A 14 -1.03 -3.28 -5.60
N PHE A 15 -1.92 -2.86 -4.69
CA PHE A 15 -1.81 -1.56 -4.02
C PHE A 15 -0.55 -1.42 -3.17
N PHE A 16 -0.10 -2.51 -2.54
CA PHE A 16 1.15 -2.54 -1.80
C PHE A 16 2.36 -2.31 -2.72
N PHE A 17 2.43 -2.98 -3.87
CA PHE A 17 3.50 -2.73 -4.85
C PHE A 17 3.48 -1.30 -5.38
N VAL A 18 2.30 -0.76 -5.71
CA VAL A 18 2.17 0.64 -6.12
C VAL A 18 2.68 1.58 -5.02
N SER A 19 2.33 1.30 -3.76
CA SER A 19 2.85 2.06 -2.61
C SER A 19 4.36 2.05 -2.53
N LEU A 20 5.01 0.90 -2.77
CA LEU A 20 6.47 0.79 -2.76
C LEU A 20 7.11 1.62 -3.87
N VAL A 21 6.55 1.59 -5.08
CA VAL A 21 7.04 2.42 -6.20
C VAL A 21 6.96 3.91 -5.86
N PHE A 22 5.84 4.35 -5.27
CA PHE A 22 5.73 5.73 -4.80
C PHE A 22 6.76 6.04 -3.71
N PHE A 23 6.92 5.18 -2.71
CA PHE A 23 7.96 5.39 -1.68
C PHE A 23 9.36 5.45 -2.26
N GLU A 24 9.70 4.65 -3.26
CA GLU A 24 10.99 4.71 -3.93
C GLU A 24 11.20 6.04 -4.66
N ILE A 25 10.17 6.53 -5.36
CA ILE A 25 10.20 7.85 -6.02
C ILE A 25 10.32 8.97 -4.98
N GLY A 26 9.54 8.91 -3.90
CA GLY A 26 9.56 9.87 -2.81
C GLY A 26 10.90 9.93 -2.08
N THR A 27 11.50 8.77 -1.78
CA THR A 27 12.82 8.67 -1.14
C THR A 27 13.94 9.15 -2.06
N ARG A 28 13.88 8.86 -3.37
CA ARG A 28 14.81 9.43 -4.36
C ARG A 28 14.71 10.96 -4.43
N LYS A 29 13.49 11.51 -4.37
CA LYS A 29 13.28 12.97 -4.33
C LYS A 29 13.79 13.60 -3.04
N LEU A 30 13.52 12.98 -1.89
CA LEU A 30 14.07 13.37 -0.58
C LEU A 30 15.60 13.43 -0.61
N ARG A 31 16.24 12.38 -1.13
CA ARG A 31 17.71 12.29 -1.24
C ARG A 31 18.29 13.39 -2.12
N LYS A 32 17.60 13.79 -3.19
CA LYS A 32 18.01 14.90 -4.07
C LYS A 32 17.74 16.29 -3.46
N ALA A 33 16.65 16.45 -2.72
CA ALA A 33 16.26 17.73 -2.15
C ALA A 33 17.00 18.08 -0.85
N GLY A 34 17.72 17.13 -0.23
CA GLY A 34 18.46 17.34 1.02
C GLY A 34 17.57 17.69 2.22
N ASN A 35 16.25 17.56 2.09
CA ASN A 35 15.28 18.11 3.03
C ASN A 35 14.42 16.97 3.62
N PRO A 36 14.77 16.41 4.79
CA PRO A 36 14.18 15.17 5.31
C PRO A 36 12.69 15.27 5.67
N LYS A 37 12.10 16.47 5.64
CA LYS A 37 10.68 16.71 5.97
C LYS A 37 9.71 16.41 4.82
N LEU A 38 10.19 16.11 3.62
CA LEU A 38 9.36 15.82 2.44
C LEU A 38 8.87 14.36 2.46
N TYR A 39 7.90 14.06 3.32
CA TYR A 39 7.27 12.74 3.36
C TYR A 39 6.43 12.45 2.10
N ASP A 40 6.51 11.24 1.53
CA ASP A 40 5.65 10.85 0.40
C ASP A 40 4.22 10.52 0.86
N LYS A 41 3.38 11.57 0.87
CA LYS A 41 1.96 11.48 1.21
C LYS A 41 1.17 10.52 0.32
N ARG A 42 1.61 10.26 -0.92
CA ARG A 42 0.92 9.34 -1.85
C ARG A 42 1.27 7.90 -1.52
N GLY A 43 2.55 7.61 -1.29
CA GLY A 43 3.01 6.30 -0.80
C GLY A 43 2.24 5.86 0.44
N ILE A 44 2.13 6.71 1.47
CA ILE A 44 1.34 6.37 2.68
C ILE A 44 -0.11 6.03 2.37
N ARG A 45 -0.75 6.80 1.49
CA ARG A 45 -2.18 6.59 1.21
C ARG A 45 -2.40 5.23 0.56
N PHE A 46 -1.54 4.85 -0.38
CA PHE A 46 -1.59 3.52 -0.99
C PHE A 46 -1.23 2.41 0.00
N LEU A 47 -0.26 2.64 0.89
CA LEU A 47 0.07 1.69 1.96
C LEU A 47 -1.12 1.44 2.87
N LEU A 48 -1.74 2.50 3.39
CA LEU A 48 -2.93 2.41 4.24
C LEU A 48 -4.07 1.69 3.53
N LEU A 49 -4.31 2.00 2.24
CA LEU A 49 -5.32 1.32 1.45
C LEU A 49 -5.03 -0.19 1.34
N SER A 50 -3.76 -0.57 1.11
CA SER A 50 -3.35 -1.97 1.01
C SER A 50 -3.56 -2.70 2.34
N ILE A 51 -3.26 -2.06 3.47
CA ILE A 51 -3.45 -2.64 4.81
C ILE A 51 -4.94 -2.87 5.09
N ILE A 52 -5.79 -1.89 4.75
CA ILE A 52 -7.25 -2.02 4.93
C ILE A 52 -7.79 -3.16 4.07
N LEU A 53 -7.41 -3.22 2.78
CA LEU A 53 -7.84 -4.28 1.86
C LEU A 53 -7.38 -5.67 2.32
N ALA A 54 -6.14 -5.77 2.81
CA ALA A 54 -5.60 -7.02 3.37
C ALA A 54 -6.35 -7.44 4.64
N GLY A 55 -6.64 -6.50 5.54
CA GLY A 55 -7.42 -6.75 6.76
C GLY A 55 -8.84 -7.22 6.44
N VAL A 56 -9.52 -6.57 5.50
CA VAL A 56 -10.86 -6.96 5.03
C VAL A 56 -10.83 -8.37 4.41
N SER A 57 -9.80 -8.66 3.61
CA SER A 57 -9.60 -10.00 3.03
C SER A 57 -9.45 -11.08 4.11
N LEU A 58 -8.66 -10.84 5.15
CA LEU A 58 -8.50 -11.77 6.27
C LEU A 58 -9.83 -12.00 6.99
N VAL A 59 -10.57 -10.95 7.32
CA VAL A 59 -11.89 -11.09 7.98
C VAL A 59 -12.85 -11.91 7.11
N LEU A 60 -12.90 -11.66 5.80
CA LEU A 60 -13.70 -12.41 4.83
C LEU A 60 -13.24 -13.87 4.63
N ALA A 61 -12.00 -14.20 4.98
CA ALA A 61 -11.48 -15.56 4.87
C ALA A 61 -11.94 -16.44 6.03
N PHE A 62 -12.08 -15.86 7.23
CA PHE A 62 -12.50 -16.53 8.46
C PHE A 62 -14.03 -16.61 8.61
N ILE A 63 -14.79 -15.84 7.81
CA ILE A 63 -16.26 -15.89 7.68
C ILE A 63 -16.66 -16.72 6.46
#